data_AF-A0A2C6AJW7-F1
#
_entry.id   AF-A0A2C6AJW7-F1
#
_cell.length_a   1.000
_cell.length_b   1.000
_cell.length_c   1.000
_cell.angle_alpha   90.00
_cell.angle_beta   90.00
_cell.angle_gamma   90.00
#
_symmetry.space_group_name_H-M   'P 1'
#
loop_
_entity.id
_entity.type
_entity.pdbx_description
1 polymer ?
#
loop_
_entity_poly.entity_id
_entity_poly.type
_entity_poly.pdbx_seq_one_letter_code
_entity_poly.pdbx_strand_id
1 'polypeptide(L)'
;MEEGFVAGNAALAWGISWLTQVPVVGRFFLPSPEDKEGYGKLMAATFRAVDDRCANPTDKLTDMLGSDIKHGIFGEELRSELLNSVTVGSFTPLGAVCGVFLHIITNPRLCALLLREFDNAVHEGLVPPTGVGIITSTKAKKLTYLQATIDEGL
;
A
#
# COMPACT_ATOMS: atom_id res chain seq x y z
N MET A 1 -15.89 3.46 12.99
CA MET A 1 -15.62 2.38 12.00
C MET A 1 -16.24 1.05 12.43
N GLU A 2 -16.17 0.68 13.72
CA GLU A 2 -16.82 -0.54 14.24
C GLU A 2 -18.34 -0.54 14.07
N GLU A 3 -19.02 0.59 14.33
CA GLU A 3 -20.49 0.64 14.25
C GLU A 3 -21.04 0.41 12.82
N GLY A 4 -20.35 0.89 11.78
CA GLY A 4 -20.76 0.69 10.40
C GLY A 4 -20.58 -0.76 9.92
N PHE A 5 -19.49 -1.42 10.33
CA PHE A 5 -19.27 -2.84 10.04
C PHE A 5 -20.22 -3.75 10.82
N VAL A 6 -20.51 -3.42 12.08
CA VAL A 6 -21.48 -4.16 12.91
C VAL A 6 -22.90 -3.97 12.37
N ALA A 7 -23.30 -2.76 11.99
CA ALA A 7 -24.58 -2.49 11.35
C ALA A 7 -24.71 -3.18 9.98
N GLY A 8 -23.63 -3.19 9.20
CA GLY A 8 -23.56 -3.93 7.93
C GLY A 8 -23.72 -5.44 8.13
N ASN A 9 -23.02 -6.03 9.09
CA ASN A 9 -23.15 -7.45 9.43
C ASN A 9 -24.54 -7.79 9.99
N ALA A 10 -25.13 -6.91 10.80
CA ALA A 10 -26.49 -7.09 11.31
C ALA A 10 -27.55 -7.00 10.20
N ALA A 11 -27.40 -6.07 9.25
CA ALA A 11 -28.28 -5.96 8.08
C ALA A 11 -28.16 -7.18 7.16
N LEU A 12 -26.96 -7.75 7.01
CA LEU A 12 -26.73 -8.98 6.27
C LEU A 12 -27.37 -10.18 6.99
N ALA A 13 -27.21 -10.28 8.31
CA ALA A 13 -27.79 -11.34 9.15
C ALA A 13 -29.32 -11.30 9.17
N TRP A 14 -29.92 -10.11 9.10
CA TRP A 14 -31.38 -9.94 9.03
C TRP A 14 -31.95 -10.00 7.60
N GLY A 15 -31.12 -10.25 6.57
CA GLY A 15 -31.60 -10.36 5.19
C GLY A 15 -32.09 -9.02 4.59
N ILE A 16 -31.73 -7.92 5.23
CA ILE A 16 -32.11 -6.56 4.82
C ILE A 16 -30.93 -5.84 4.13
N SER A 17 -29.99 -6.61 3.58
CA SER A 17 -28.84 -6.08 2.83
C SER A 17 -29.25 -5.25 1.61
N TRP A 18 -30.48 -5.41 1.10
CA TRP A 18 -31.01 -4.56 0.04
C TRP A 18 -31.24 -3.10 0.48
N LEU A 19 -31.45 -2.82 1.78
CA LEU A 19 -31.63 -1.45 2.28
C LEU A 19 -30.33 -0.65 2.19
N THR A 20 -29.16 -1.28 2.29
CA THR A 20 -27.88 -0.58 2.12
C THR A 20 -27.63 -0.19 0.65
N GLN A 21 -28.34 -0.82 -0.30
CA GLN A 21 -28.32 -0.43 -1.71
C GLN A 21 -29.26 0.75 -2.03
N VAL A 22 -30.11 1.17 -1.09
CA VAL A 22 -30.95 2.36 -1.26
C VAL A 22 -30.07 3.61 -1.05
N PRO A 23 -29.93 4.50 -2.04
CA PRO A 23 -28.93 5.58 -2.04
C PRO A 23 -29.06 6.57 -0.87
N VAL A 24 -30.26 6.69 -0.28
CA VAL A 24 -30.52 7.54 0.88
C VAL A 24 -29.98 6.92 2.18
N VAL A 25 -30.13 5.60 2.34
CA VAL A 25 -29.68 4.87 3.53
C VAL A 25 -28.17 4.57 3.43
N GLY A 26 -27.70 4.16 2.25
CA GLY A 26 -26.29 3.89 1.98
C GLY A 26 -25.38 5.10 2.23
N ARG A 27 -25.86 6.33 1.98
CA ARG A 27 -25.10 7.56 2.23
C ARG A 27 -24.78 7.81 3.70
N PHE A 28 -25.56 7.26 4.63
CA PHE A 28 -25.30 7.37 6.07
C PHE A 28 -24.25 6.37 6.56
N PHE A 29 -24.03 5.28 5.81
CA PHE A 29 -23.06 4.24 6.14
C PHE A 29 -21.78 4.31 5.29
N LEU A 30 -21.77 5.12 4.23
CA LEU A 30 -20.62 5.31 3.35
C LEU A 30 -19.57 6.18 4.06
N PRO A 31 -18.29 5.80 4.03
CA PRO A 31 -17.23 6.65 4.55
C PRO A 31 -17.20 7.99 3.81
N SER A 32 -17.03 9.07 4.57
CA SER A 32 -16.95 10.45 4.07
C SER A 32 -15.56 11.02 4.35
N PRO A 33 -15.00 11.87 3.46
CA PRO A 33 -13.78 12.62 3.78
C PRO A 33 -13.93 13.57 5.00
N GLU A 34 -15.15 13.75 5.52
CA GLU A 34 -15.42 14.51 6.74
C GLU A 34 -15.21 13.67 8.02
N ASP A 35 -15.05 12.36 7.90
CA ASP A 35 -14.86 11.49 9.06
C ASP A 35 -13.49 11.74 9.71
N LYS A 36 -13.48 11.90 11.03
CA LYS A 36 -12.26 12.19 11.81
C LYS A 36 -11.33 11.00 11.96
N GLU A 37 -11.81 9.78 11.67
CA GLU A 37 -11.12 8.52 11.92
C GLU A 37 -11.35 7.49 10.80
N GLY A 38 -10.51 6.44 10.77
CA GLY A 38 -10.67 5.32 9.85
C GLY A 38 -10.49 5.69 8.38
N TYR A 39 -11.30 5.05 7.52
CA TYR A 39 -11.22 5.19 6.06
C TYR A 39 -11.53 6.62 5.58
N GLY A 40 -12.47 7.34 6.20
CA GLY A 40 -12.77 8.72 5.79
C GLY A 40 -11.63 9.69 6.08
N LYS A 41 -10.87 9.49 7.16
CA LYS A 41 -9.61 10.24 7.41
C LYS A 41 -8.55 9.94 6.34
N LEU A 42 -8.45 8.68 5.91
CA LEU A 42 -7.58 8.29 4.80
C LEU A 42 -8.01 9.01 3.52
N MET A 43 -9.31 9.05 3.19
CA MET A 43 -9.84 9.79 2.05
C MET A 43 -9.46 11.27 2.11
N ALA A 44 -9.67 11.92 3.25
CA ALA A 44 -9.34 13.33 3.45
C ALA A 44 -7.85 13.62 3.21
N ALA A 45 -6.97 12.76 3.76
CA ALA A 45 -5.53 12.89 3.59
C ALA A 45 -5.11 12.71 2.12
N THR A 46 -5.68 11.71 1.45
CA THR A 46 -5.43 11.45 0.03
C THR A 46 -5.89 12.61 -0.84
N PHE A 47 -7.10 13.13 -0.61
CA PHE A 47 -7.65 14.24 -1.39
C PHE A 47 -6.84 15.50 -1.20
N ARG A 48 -6.42 15.80 0.04
CA ARG A 48 -5.51 16.91 0.32
C ARG A 48 -4.19 16.77 -0.43
N ALA A 49 -3.61 15.56 -0.50
CA ALA A 49 -2.37 15.34 -1.23
C ALA A 49 -2.53 15.58 -2.74
N VAL A 50 -3.66 15.20 -3.33
CA VAL A 50 -3.99 15.51 -4.73
C VAL A 50 -4.15 17.01 -4.92
N ASP A 51 -4.90 17.68 -4.04
CA ASP A 51 -5.20 19.10 -4.15
C ASP A 51 -3.93 19.95 -4.02
N ASP A 52 -3.09 19.64 -3.04
CA ASP A 52 -1.79 20.31 -2.85
C ASP A 52 -0.89 20.14 -4.09
N ARG A 53 -0.97 18.98 -4.75
CA ARG A 53 -0.23 18.66 -5.98
C ARG A 53 -0.78 19.42 -7.19
N CYS A 54 -2.10 19.48 -7.36
CA CYS A 54 -2.76 20.23 -8.42
C CYS A 54 -2.55 21.75 -8.26
N ALA A 55 -2.47 22.25 -7.02
CA ALA A 55 -2.16 23.65 -6.74
C ALA A 55 -0.70 24.01 -7.03
N ASN A 56 0.23 23.06 -6.92
CA ASN A 56 1.67 23.25 -7.16
C ASN A 56 2.21 22.29 -8.23
N PRO A 57 1.78 22.42 -9.50
CA PRO A 57 2.21 21.54 -10.56
C PRO A 57 3.73 21.67 -10.76
N THR A 58 4.44 20.54 -10.67
CA THR A 58 5.89 20.49 -10.87
C THR A 58 6.23 19.37 -11.84
N ASP A 59 6.83 19.71 -12.97
CA ASP A 59 7.24 18.76 -14.03
C ASP A 59 8.45 17.88 -13.67
N LYS A 60 9.10 18.16 -12.53
CA LYS A 60 10.33 17.49 -12.11
C LYS A 60 10.14 16.09 -11.52
N LEU A 61 8.92 15.71 -11.15
CA LEU A 61 8.63 14.43 -10.51
C LEU A 61 7.97 13.47 -11.49
N THR A 62 8.64 12.34 -11.72
CA THR A 62 8.10 11.18 -12.45
C THR A 62 7.46 10.21 -11.45
N ASP A 63 6.38 10.65 -10.81
CA ASP A 63 5.57 9.83 -9.92
C ASP A 63 4.26 9.39 -10.61
N MET A 64 3.55 8.46 -9.98
CA MET A 64 2.27 7.93 -10.47
C MET A 64 1.27 9.05 -10.78
N LEU A 65 1.09 9.98 -9.83
CA LEU A 65 0.19 11.13 -9.98
C LEU A 65 0.55 12.02 -11.17
N GLY A 66 1.85 12.26 -11.40
CA GLY A 66 2.33 13.01 -12.56
C GLY A 66 2.08 12.28 -13.87
N SER A 67 2.07 10.94 -13.88
CA SER A 67 1.67 10.15 -15.04
C SER A 67 0.16 10.28 -15.30
N ASP A 68 -0.67 10.16 -14.27
CA ASP A 68 -2.13 10.22 -14.39
C ASP A 68 -2.58 11.61 -14.90
N ILE A 69 -1.99 12.67 -14.35
CA ILE A 69 -2.16 14.06 -14.81
C ILE A 69 -1.76 14.21 -16.29
N LYS A 70 -0.63 13.62 -16.71
CA LYS A 70 -0.17 13.66 -18.11
C LYS A 70 -1.13 12.94 -19.07
N HIS A 71 -1.83 11.91 -18.60
CA HIS A 71 -2.83 11.19 -19.37
C HIS A 71 -4.22 11.85 -19.34
N GLY A 72 -4.36 13.00 -18.69
CA GLY A 72 -5.59 13.79 -18.70
C GLY A 72 -6.53 13.49 -17.53
N ILE A 73 -6.06 12.83 -16.48
CA ILE A 73 -6.86 12.48 -15.31
C ILE A 73 -6.76 13.60 -14.27
N PHE A 74 -7.90 14.17 -13.88
CA PHE A 74 -7.97 15.35 -13.02
C PHE A 74 -9.14 15.31 -12.03
N GLY A 75 -9.06 16.15 -10.99
CA GLY A 75 -10.17 16.39 -10.06
C GLY A 75 -10.58 15.14 -9.28
N GLU A 76 -11.89 14.86 -9.26
CA GLU A 76 -12.47 13.71 -8.54
C GLU A 76 -11.94 12.36 -9.05
N GLU A 77 -11.68 12.24 -10.35
CA GLU A 77 -11.17 10.98 -10.91
C GLU A 77 -9.77 10.69 -10.39
N LEU A 78 -8.89 11.70 -10.40
CA LEU A 78 -7.54 11.59 -9.82
C LEU A 78 -7.56 11.32 -8.31
N ARG A 79 -8.50 11.94 -7.58
CA ARG A 79 -8.73 11.67 -6.15
C ARG A 79 -9.14 10.21 -5.92
N SER A 80 -10.03 9.67 -6.74
CA SER A 80 -10.50 8.29 -6.65
C SER A 80 -9.40 7.29 -7.00
N GLU A 81 -8.59 7.57 -8.03
CA GLU A 81 -7.48 6.72 -8.45
C GLU A 81 -6.39 6.68 -7.39
N LEU A 82 -5.99 7.83 -6.85
CA LEU A 82 -4.99 7.85 -5.79
C LEU A 82 -5.48 7.11 -4.54
N LEU A 83 -6.76 7.29 -4.17
CA LEU A 83 -7.36 6.59 -3.03
C LEU A 83 -7.34 5.08 -3.25
N ASN A 84 -7.69 4.63 -4.44
CA ASN A 84 -7.61 3.22 -4.81
C ASN A 84 -6.16 2.71 -4.73
N SER A 85 -5.20 3.42 -5.33
CA SER A 85 -3.79 3.05 -5.31
C SER A 85 -3.20 2.97 -3.90
N VAL A 86 -3.52 3.93 -3.02
CA VAL A 86 -3.09 3.88 -1.61
C VAL A 86 -3.72 2.70 -0.88
N THR A 87 -5.00 2.43 -1.12
CA THR A 87 -5.71 1.31 -0.48
C THR A 87 -5.10 -0.02 -0.90
N VAL A 88 -5.00 -0.27 -2.21
CA VAL A 88 -4.44 -1.50 -2.78
C VAL A 88 -2.97 -1.66 -2.40
N GLY A 89 -2.19 -0.59 -2.50
CA GLY A 89 -0.76 -0.59 -2.24
C GLY A 89 -0.38 -0.72 -0.77
N SER A 90 -1.29 -0.44 0.17
CA SER A 90 -0.99 -0.53 1.61
C SER A 90 -1.25 -1.92 2.17
N PHE A 91 -2.41 -2.52 1.87
CA PHE A 91 -2.85 -3.73 2.56
C PHE A 91 -2.28 -5.01 1.94
N THR A 92 -2.31 -5.13 0.61
CA THR A 92 -1.86 -6.34 -0.08
C THR A 92 -0.35 -6.59 0.11
N PRO A 93 0.53 -5.58 -0.08
CA PRO A 93 1.97 -5.79 0.11
C PRO A 93 2.32 -6.01 1.59
N LEU A 94 1.60 -5.41 2.53
CA LEU A 94 1.82 -5.64 3.95
C LEU A 94 1.58 -7.11 4.32
N GLY A 95 0.50 -7.71 3.81
CA GLY A 95 0.20 -9.13 4.01
C GLY A 95 1.32 -10.04 3.47
N ALA A 96 1.78 -9.77 2.24
CA ALA A 96 2.88 -10.51 1.64
C ALA A 96 4.18 -10.37 2.45
N VAL A 97 4.55 -9.15 2.83
CA VAL A 97 5.74 -8.88 3.66
C VAL A 97 5.64 -9.61 5.00
N CYS A 98 4.50 -9.53 5.69
CA CYS A 98 4.30 -10.26 6.94
C CYS A 98 4.39 -11.79 6.75
N GLY A 99 3.85 -12.32 5.65
CA GLY A 99 3.95 -13.74 5.30
C GLY A 99 5.39 -14.18 5.06
N VAL A 100 6.14 -13.44 4.25
CA VAL A 100 7.58 -13.64 4.01
C VAL A 100 8.36 -13.62 5.32
N PHE A 101 8.15 -12.60 6.17
CA PHE A 101 8.83 -12.50 7.46
C PHE A 101 8.50 -13.68 8.37
N LEU A 102 7.24 -14.12 8.40
CA LEU A 102 6.83 -15.30 9.17
C LEU A 102 7.58 -16.56 8.69
N HIS A 103 7.71 -16.77 7.38
CA HIS A 103 8.47 -17.90 6.84
C HIS A 103 9.97 -17.80 7.15
N ILE A 104 10.54 -16.59 7.14
CA ILE A 104 11.95 -16.37 7.51
C ILE A 104 12.19 -16.70 8.99
N ILE A 105 11.35 -16.20 9.91
CA ILE A 105 11.59 -16.39 11.36
C ILE A 105 11.27 -17.81 11.83
N THR A 106 10.34 -18.51 11.16
CA THR A 106 9.99 -19.90 11.52
C THR A 106 10.97 -20.92 10.95
N ASN A 107 11.75 -20.56 9.94
CA ASN A 107 12.74 -21.44 9.32
C ASN A 107 14.19 -20.93 9.53
N PRO A 108 14.91 -21.44 10.54
CA PRO A 108 16.26 -20.95 10.86
C PRO A 108 17.28 -21.21 9.74
N ARG A 109 17.04 -22.21 8.87
CA ARG A 109 17.91 -22.47 7.72
C ARG A 109 17.80 -21.36 6.69
N LEU A 110 16.57 -20.92 6.39
CA LEU A 110 16.32 -19.85 5.43
C LEU A 110 16.90 -18.52 5.95
N CYS A 111 16.72 -18.22 7.23
CA CYS A 111 17.32 -17.07 7.88
C CYS A 111 18.87 -17.08 7.77
N ALA A 112 19.52 -18.22 8.06
CA ALA A 112 20.97 -18.33 7.96
C ALA A 112 21.49 -18.18 6.51
N LEU A 113 20.75 -18.69 5.52
CA LEU A 113 21.11 -18.54 4.10
C LEU A 113 21.02 -17.08 3.63
N LEU A 114 19.93 -16.38 4.00
CA LEU A 114 19.77 -14.95 3.67
C LEU A 114 20.85 -14.08 4.33
N LEU A 115 21.12 -14.30 5.61
CA LEU A 115 22.18 -13.57 6.32
C LEU A 115 23.55 -13.80 5.66
N ARG A 116 23.87 -15.06 5.30
CA ARG A 116 25.11 -15.37 4.61
C ARG A 116 25.18 -14.72 3.22
N GLU A 117 24.07 -14.68 2.48
CA GLU A 117 24.02 -13.97 1.20
C GLU A 117 24.31 -12.47 1.39
N PHE A 118 23.71 -11.83 2.40
CA PHE A 118 23.94 -10.42 2.71
C PHE A 118 25.39 -10.16 3.11
N ASP A 119 25.97 -10.99 4.00
CA ASP A 119 27.36 -10.86 4.43
C ASP A 119 28.34 -10.99 3.25
N ASN A 120 28.10 -11.97 2.36
CA ASN A 120 28.89 -12.14 1.14
C ASN A 120 28.75 -10.93 0.21
N ALA A 121 27.53 -10.41 0.01
CA ALA A 121 27.27 -9.26 -0.84
C ALA A 121 27.93 -7.97 -0.31
N VAL A 122 28.07 -7.82 1.00
CA VAL A 122 28.82 -6.73 1.62
C VAL A 122 30.33 -6.93 1.43
N HIS A 123 30.84 -8.15 1.64
CA HIS A 123 32.26 -8.46 1.44
C HIS A 123 32.69 -8.21 -0.01
N GLU A 124 31.90 -8.64 -0.99
CA GLU A 124 32.15 -8.46 -2.41
C GLU A 124 31.96 -7.01 -2.90
N GLY A 125 31.53 -6.09 -2.02
CA GLY A 125 31.27 -4.69 -2.35
C GLY A 125 30.03 -4.49 -3.24
N LEU A 126 29.19 -5.51 -3.38
CA LEU A 126 27.95 -5.43 -4.14
C LEU A 126 26.96 -4.48 -3.46
N VAL A 127 26.83 -4.59 -2.14
CA VAL A 127 25.94 -3.79 -1.30
C VAL A 127 26.77 -2.95 -0.32
N PRO A 128 26.43 -1.66 -0.08
CA PRO A 128 27.13 -0.84 0.90
C PRO A 128 26.97 -1.42 2.32
N PRO A 129 27.98 -1.28 3.20
CA PRO A 129 27.86 -1.65 4.60
C PRO A 129 26.74 -0.88 5.31
N THR A 130 26.20 -1.47 6.38
CA THR A 130 25.15 -0.85 7.21
C THR A 130 25.57 0.56 7.66
N GLY A 131 24.74 1.56 7.37
CA GLY A 131 24.96 2.96 7.76
C GLY A 131 25.83 3.79 6.82
N VAL A 132 26.39 3.20 5.75
CA VAL A 132 27.31 3.91 4.84
C VAL A 132 26.64 4.31 3.53
N GLY A 133 25.61 3.61 3.08
CA GLY A 133 24.95 3.92 1.81
C GLY A 133 23.60 3.24 1.60
N ILE A 134 22.90 3.68 0.56
CA ILE A 134 21.60 3.14 0.14
C ILE A 134 21.82 2.09 -0.94
N ILE A 135 21.16 0.94 -0.82
CA ILE A 135 21.17 -0.09 -1.86
C ILE A 135 20.38 0.38 -3.10
N THR A 136 20.97 0.27 -4.29
CA THR A 136 20.27 0.54 -5.55
C THR A 136 19.40 -0.66 -5.93
N SER A 137 18.24 -0.43 -6.57
CA SER A 137 17.38 -1.51 -7.07
C SER A 137 18.13 -2.54 -7.93
N THR A 138 19.03 -2.08 -8.82
CA THR A 138 19.86 -2.95 -9.66
C THR A 138 20.78 -3.87 -8.85
N LYS A 139 21.24 -3.43 -7.68
CA LYS A 139 22.08 -4.23 -6.78
C LYS A 139 21.22 -5.21 -5.98
N ALA A 140 20.06 -4.78 -5.48
CA ALA A 140 19.12 -5.64 -4.76
C ALA A 140 18.64 -6.83 -5.62
N LYS A 141 18.38 -6.62 -6.91
CA LYS A 141 17.97 -7.68 -7.85
C LYS A 141 19.04 -8.75 -8.11
N LYS A 142 20.30 -8.51 -7.75
CA LYS A 142 21.39 -9.50 -7.91
C LYS A 142 21.46 -10.49 -6.74
N LEU A 143 20.75 -10.24 -5.65
CA LEU A 143 20.67 -11.12 -4.48
C LEU A 143 19.68 -12.24 -4.78
N THR A 144 20.20 -13.42 -5.13
CA THR A 144 19.42 -14.52 -5.69
C THR A 144 18.49 -15.13 -4.64
N TYR A 145 18.97 -15.35 -3.42
CA TYR A 145 18.12 -15.90 -2.35
C TYR A 145 17.09 -14.89 -1.88
N LEU A 146 17.44 -13.60 -1.84
CA LEU A 146 16.48 -12.54 -1.58
C LEU A 146 15.35 -12.53 -2.62
N GLN A 147 15.67 -12.57 -3.92
CA GLN A 147 14.64 -12.62 -4.96
C GLN A 147 13.80 -13.90 -4.87
N ALA A 148 14.44 -15.06 -4.69
CA ALA A 148 13.71 -16.32 -4.54
C ALA A 148 12.75 -16.33 -3.33
N THR A 149 13.13 -15.69 -2.22
CA THR A 149 12.27 -15.57 -1.03
C THR A 149 11.07 -14.64 -1.29
N ILE A 150 11.28 -13.57 -2.06
CA ILE A 150 10.21 -12.66 -2.47
C ILE A 150 9.24 -13.37 -3.42
N ASP A 151 9.78 -14.10 -4.40
CA ASP A 151 8.99 -14.83 -5.40
C ASP A 151 8.17 -15.98 -4.78
N GLU A 152 8.70 -16.66 -3.75
CA GLU A 152 7.96 -17.72 -3.03
C GLU A 152 6.90 -17.16 -2.08
N GLY A 153 7.10 -15.94 -1.57
CA GLY A 153 6.19 -15.32 -0.59
C GLY A 153 5.10 -14.43 -1.17
N LEU A 154 5.10 -14.20 -2.49
CA LEU A 154 4.10 -13.45 -3.25
C LEU A 154 3.19 -14.40 -4.04
#